data_AF-A0ABD6W439-F1
#
_entry.id   AF-A0ABD6W439-F1
#
_cell.length_a   1.000
_cell.length_b   1.000
_cell.length_c   1.000
_cell.angle_alpha   90.00
_cell.angle_beta   90.00
_cell.angle_gamma   90.00
#
_symmetry.space_group_name_H-M   'P 1'
#
loop_
_entity.id
_entity.type
_entity.pdbx_description
1 polymer ?
#
loop_
_entity_poly.entity_id
_entity_poly.type
_entity_poly.pdbx_seq_one_letter_code
_entity_poly.pdbx_strand_id
1 'polypeptide(L)'
;MSETFPKATEVRMAANLLAITFDNGQTRYMRSHFMKDYLDAWSPSRGKGKRSNLLVDPAWAWEGADAKISEDGTLTLFDKDTYTPEELWKNSKKRIDEVSGV
;
A
#
# COMPACT_ATOMS: atom_id res chain seq x y z
N MET A 1 3.72 -20.99 17.16
CA MET A 1 4.21 -19.65 17.54
C MET A 1 3.55 -18.66 16.61
N SER A 2 2.83 -17.66 17.12
CA SER A 2 2.30 -16.58 16.26
C SER A 2 3.48 -15.77 15.74
N GLU A 3 3.71 -15.78 14.42
CA GLU A 3 4.68 -14.88 13.80
C GLU A 3 4.30 -13.45 14.18
N THR A 4 5.20 -12.75 14.86
CA THR A 4 4.98 -11.35 15.24
C THR A 4 5.64 -10.49 14.17
N PHE A 5 4.83 -9.78 13.39
CA PHE A 5 5.32 -8.88 12.35
C PHE A 5 5.61 -7.50 12.94
N PRO A 6 6.64 -6.79 12.43
CA PRO A 6 6.88 -5.39 12.78
C PRO A 6 5.64 -4.54 12.52
N LYS A 7 5.31 -3.64 13.45
CA LYS A 7 4.15 -2.74 13.32
C LYS A 7 4.54 -1.47 12.59
N ALA A 8 3.64 -0.95 11.76
CA ALA A 8 3.83 0.37 11.16
C ALA A 8 3.76 1.45 12.24
N THR A 9 4.67 2.42 12.18
CA THR A 9 4.70 3.58 13.08
C THR A 9 4.49 4.89 12.32
N GLU A 10 4.89 4.92 11.06
CA GLU A 10 4.68 6.05 10.16
C GLU A 10 4.43 5.55 8.74
N VAL A 11 3.51 6.18 8.03
CA VAL A 11 3.26 5.90 6.61
C VAL A 11 3.20 7.20 5.84
N ARG A 12 3.95 7.27 4.75
CA ARG A 12 3.91 8.37 3.79
C ARG A 12 3.49 7.84 2.43
N MET A 13 2.58 8.57 1.79
CA MET A 13 2.15 8.30 0.42
C MET A 13 3.03 9.11 -0.53
N ALA A 14 3.80 8.42 -1.38
CA ALA A 14 4.69 8.99 -2.38
C ALA A 14 4.25 8.55 -3.78
N ALA A 15 3.45 9.37 -4.46
CA ALA A 15 2.97 9.11 -5.82
C ALA A 15 2.42 7.68 -6.01
N ASN A 16 1.41 7.30 -5.20
CA ASN A 16 0.77 5.97 -5.19
C ASN A 16 1.62 4.79 -4.66
N LEU A 17 2.79 5.08 -4.08
CA LEU A 17 3.55 4.14 -3.26
C LEU A 17 3.39 4.48 -1.78
N LEU A 18 3.37 3.45 -0.95
CA LEU A 18 3.46 3.56 0.50
C LEU A 18 4.93 3.42 0.90
N ALA A 19 5.45 4.44 1.58
CA ALA A 19 6.69 4.37 2.35
C ALA A 19 6.31 4.16 3.81
N ILE A 20 6.62 2.99 4.35
CA ILE A 20 6.19 2.52 5.66
C ILE A 20 7.41 2.41 6.55
N THR A 21 7.44 3.16 7.64
CA THR A 21 8.42 2.99 8.72
C THR A 21 7.84 2.06 9.77
N PHE A 22 8.62 1.05 10.17
CA PHE A 22 8.23 0.06 11.16
C PHE A 22 8.88 0.35 12.52
N ASP A 23 8.32 -0.22 13.58
CA ASP A 23 8.83 -0.17 14.97
C ASP A 23 10.26 -0.71 15.13
N ASN A 24 10.69 -1.61 14.25
CA ASN A 24 12.06 -2.12 14.19
C ASN A 24 13.06 -1.15 13.51
N GLY A 25 12.62 0.05 13.13
CA GLY A 25 13.43 1.08 12.51
C GLY A 25 13.66 0.92 11.00
N GLN A 26 13.09 -0.10 10.36
CA GLN A 26 13.19 -0.25 8.91
C GLN A 26 12.12 0.58 8.20
N THR A 27 12.51 1.27 7.13
CA THR A 27 11.57 1.81 6.15
C THR A 27 11.49 0.88 4.94
N ARG A 28 10.28 0.55 4.52
CA ARG A 28 10.02 -0.31 3.35
C ARG A 28 8.95 0.31 2.47
N TYR A 29 8.91 -0.13 1.22
CA TYR A 29 8.10 0.46 0.17
C TYR A 29 7.17 -0.57 -0.46
N MET A 30 5.93 -0.21 -0.75
CA MET A 30 5.00 -1.04 -1.52
C MET A 30 4.03 -0.21 -2.34
N ARG A 31 3.39 -0.83 -3.34
CA ARG A 31 2.23 -0.23 -4.01
C ARG A 31 1.00 -0.37 -3.12
N SER A 32 0.15 0.65 -3.10
CA SER A 32 -1.18 0.54 -2.47
C SER A 32 -2.04 -0.49 -3.21
N HIS A 33 -3.09 -0.98 -2.54
CA HIS A 33 -4.14 -1.79 -3.16
C HIS A 33 -4.73 -1.12 -4.39
N PHE A 34 -5.04 0.19 -4.30
CA PHE A 34 -5.52 0.97 -5.43
C PHE A 34 -4.58 0.89 -6.63
N MET A 35 -3.28 1.12 -6.44
CA MET A 35 -2.32 1.11 -7.55
C MET A 35 -2.14 -0.28 -8.15
N LYS A 36 -2.19 -1.32 -7.32
CA LYS A 36 -2.19 -2.71 -7.79
C LYS A 36 -3.43 -3.00 -8.66
N ASP A 37 -4.61 -2.60 -8.19
CA ASP A 37 -5.85 -2.82 -8.91
C ASP A 37 -5.95 -1.98 -10.19
N TYR A 38 -5.43 -0.75 -10.17
CA TYR A 38 -5.30 0.10 -11.33
C TYR A 38 -4.42 -0.54 -12.40
N LEU A 39 -3.25 -1.10 -12.03
CA LEU A 39 -2.39 -1.81 -12.97
C LEU A 39 -3.04 -3.10 -13.50
N ASP A 40 -3.70 -3.86 -12.64
CA ASP A 40 -4.44 -5.06 -13.05
C ASP A 40 -5.61 -4.72 -13.99
N ALA A 41 -6.23 -3.56 -13.87
CA ALA A 41 -7.33 -3.12 -14.73
C ALA A 41 -6.95 -3.05 -16.22
N TRP A 42 -5.68 -2.76 -16.52
CA TRP A 42 -5.13 -2.79 -17.88
C TRP A 42 -4.90 -4.21 -18.42
N SER A 43 -4.84 -5.22 -17.56
CA SER A 43 -4.67 -6.61 -17.97
C SER A 43 -5.95 -7.19 -18.57
N PRO A 44 -5.89 -7.89 -19.73
CA PRO A 44 -7.04 -8.60 -20.28
C PRO A 44 -7.61 -9.66 -19.34
N SER A 45 -6.76 -10.36 -18.58
CA SER A 45 -7.16 -11.45 -17.68
C SER A 45 -7.40 -10.98 -16.25
N ARG A 46 -6.56 -10.09 -15.71
CA ARG A 46 -6.66 -9.62 -14.31
C ARG A 46 -7.59 -8.41 -14.11
N GLY A 47 -8.00 -7.75 -15.19
CA GLY A 47 -8.76 -6.50 -15.11
C GLY A 47 -10.27 -6.67 -14.92
N LYS A 48 -10.81 -7.89 -15.03
CA LYS A 48 -12.25 -8.14 -14.82
C LYS A 48 -12.65 -7.73 -13.40
N GLY A 49 -13.58 -6.78 -13.27
CA GLY A 49 -14.02 -6.23 -11.98
C GLY A 49 -13.20 -5.03 -11.46
N LYS A 50 -12.07 -4.68 -12.11
CA LYS A 50 -11.18 -3.58 -11.69
C LYS A 50 -11.16 -2.39 -12.66
N ARG A 51 -11.76 -2.54 -13.85
CA ARG A 51 -11.77 -1.51 -14.92
C ARG A 51 -12.40 -0.18 -14.54
N SER A 52 -13.28 -0.14 -13.53
CA SER A 52 -13.81 1.12 -12.99
C SER A 52 -12.70 2.03 -12.45
N ASN A 53 -11.58 1.47 -11.97
CA ASN A 53 -10.46 2.25 -11.46
C ASN A 53 -9.74 3.06 -12.55
N LEU A 54 -9.93 2.73 -13.83
CA LEU A 54 -9.40 3.51 -14.96
C LEU A 54 -10.08 4.87 -15.13
N LEU A 55 -11.23 5.07 -14.46
CA LEU A 55 -11.96 6.35 -14.48
C LEU A 55 -11.46 7.33 -13.41
N VAL A 56 -10.61 6.87 -12.49
CA VAL A 56 -10.06 7.69 -11.39
C VAL A 56 -8.61 8.01 -11.72
N ASP A 57 -8.27 9.31 -11.72
CA ASP A 57 -6.88 9.73 -11.86
C ASP A 57 -6.07 9.22 -10.64
N PRO A 58 -4.97 8.47 -10.85
CA PRO A 58 -4.12 8.02 -9.75
C PRO A 58 -3.60 9.15 -8.86
N ALA A 59 -3.48 10.38 -9.36
CA ALA A 59 -3.09 11.52 -8.52
C ALA A 59 -4.13 11.84 -7.43
N TRP A 60 -5.42 11.55 -7.65
CA TRP A 60 -6.47 11.83 -6.67
C TRP A 60 -6.47 10.83 -5.51
N ALA A 61 -6.11 9.58 -5.77
CA ALA A 61 -5.85 8.62 -4.71
C ALA A 61 -4.63 9.06 -3.89
N TRP A 62 -3.62 9.66 -4.52
CA TRP A 62 -2.45 10.15 -3.79
C TRP A 62 -2.77 11.27 -2.79
N GLU A 63 -3.50 12.31 -3.21
CA GLU A 63 -3.83 13.49 -2.39
C GLU A 63 -4.85 13.18 -1.28
N GLY A 64 -5.75 12.21 -1.47
CA GLY A 64 -6.82 11.90 -0.51
C GLY A 64 -6.46 10.92 0.61
N ALA A 65 -5.19 10.50 0.71
CA ALA A 65 -4.79 9.41 1.59
C ALA A 65 -4.64 9.86 3.06
N ASP A 66 -5.76 9.92 3.77
CA ASP A 66 -5.78 10.02 5.23
C ASP A 66 -5.33 8.70 5.86
N ALA A 67 -4.02 8.53 6.00
CA ALA A 67 -3.43 7.34 6.61
C ALA A 67 -3.64 7.32 8.12
N LYS A 68 -4.27 6.27 8.63
CA LYS A 68 -4.50 6.03 10.06
C LYS A 68 -3.85 4.71 10.47
N ILE A 69 -3.05 4.74 11.53
CA ILE A 69 -2.40 3.56 12.08
C ILE A 69 -3.04 3.25 13.43
N SER A 70 -3.57 2.04 13.55
CA SER A 70 -4.15 1.51 14.79
C SER A 70 -3.06 0.98 15.74
N GLU A 71 -3.37 0.80 17.03
CA GLU A 71 -2.41 0.31 18.04
C GLU A 71 -1.88 -1.11 17.75
N ASP A 72 -2.65 -1.91 17.02
CA ASP A 72 -2.26 -3.24 16.56
C ASP A 72 -1.26 -3.20 15.38
N GLY A 73 -1.02 -2.01 14.80
CA GLY A 73 -0.17 -1.79 13.64
C GLY A 73 -0.91 -1.88 12.29
N THR A 74 -2.23 -2.01 12.31
CA THR A 74 -3.06 -2.00 11.09
C THR A 74 -3.10 -0.59 10.50
N LEU A 75 -2.79 -0.48 9.21
CA LEU A 75 -2.90 0.76 8.44
C LEU A 75 -4.27 0.80 7.75
N THR A 76 -4.96 1.93 7.85
CA THR A 76 -6.16 2.24 7.07
C THR A 76 -5.92 3.47 6.20
N LEU A 77 -6.23 3.37 4.91
CA LEU A 77 -6.29 4.48 3.97
C LEU A 77 -7.76 4.74 3.58
N PHE A 78 -8.12 6.01 3.39
CA PHE A 78 -9.48 6.44 2.97
C PHE A 78 -10.62 5.84 3.82
N ASP A 79 -10.38 5.62 5.11
CA ASP A 79 -11.33 5.03 6.08
C ASP A 79 -11.86 3.64 5.72
N LYS A 80 -11.33 2.97 4.70
CA LYS A 80 -11.88 1.69 4.18
C LYS A 80 -10.83 0.69 3.72
N ASP A 81 -9.70 1.16 3.20
CA ASP A 81 -8.67 0.30 2.65
C ASP A 81 -7.67 -0.08 3.74
N THR A 82 -7.70 -1.32 4.20
CA THR A 82 -6.95 -1.78 5.36
C THR A 82 -5.80 -2.70 4.99
N TYR A 83 -4.69 -2.57 5.71
CA TYR A 83 -3.47 -3.37 5.55
C TYR A 83 -3.05 -3.89 6.93
N THR A 84 -2.91 -5.20 7.03
CA THR A 84 -2.44 -5.83 8.28
C THR A 84 -0.92 -5.69 8.44
N PRO A 85 -0.36 -5.76 9.66
CA PRO A 85 1.10 -5.78 9.85
C PRO A 85 1.81 -6.87 9.05
N GLU A 86 1.20 -8.06 8.96
CA GLU A 86 1.70 -9.17 8.14
C GLU A 86 1.81 -8.78 6.67
N GLU A 87 0.73 -8.20 6.13
CA GLU A 87 0.65 -7.81 4.75
C GLU A 87 1.68 -6.72 4.42
N LEU A 88 1.73 -5.67 5.25
CA LEU A 88 2.70 -4.58 5.11
C LEU A 88 4.13 -5.12 5.12
N TRP A 89 4.44 -6.07 6.00
CA TRP A 89 5.78 -6.64 6.09
C TRP A 89 6.13 -7.55 4.91
N LYS A 90 5.22 -8.46 4.53
CA LYS A 90 5.48 -9.46 3.48
C LYS A 90 5.46 -8.85 2.07
N ASN A 91 4.63 -7.84 1.83
CA ASN A 91 4.45 -7.25 0.51
C ASN A 91 5.37 -6.05 0.23
N SER A 92 5.99 -5.47 1.26
CA SER A 92 6.92 -4.35 1.10
C SER A 92 8.35 -4.77 0.79
N LYS A 93 9.10 -3.87 0.19
CA LYS A 93 10.48 -4.04 -0.27
C LYS A 93 11.40 -3.02 0.38
N LYS A 94 12.69 -3.33 0.54
CA LYS A 94 13.62 -2.43 1.26
C LYS A 94 13.99 -1.22 0.41
N ARG A 95 13.96 -1.35 -0.91
CA ARG A 95 14.29 -0.27 -1.82
C ARG A 95 13.09 0.11 -2.68
N ILE A 96 12.99 1.39 -3.02
CA ILE A 96 11.87 1.92 -3.79
C ILE A 96 11.89 1.47 -5.26
N ASP A 97 13.07 1.25 -5.83
CA ASP A 97 13.23 0.77 -7.21
C ASP A 97 12.63 -0.64 -7.40
N GLU A 98 12.74 -1.50 -6.38
CA GLU A 98 12.15 -2.85 -6.37
C GLU A 98 10.62 -2.89 -6.48
N VAL A 99 9.95 -1.74 -6.27
CA VAL A 99 8.50 -1.59 -6.42
C VAL A 99 8.07 -0.63 -7.51
N SER A 100 8.93 0.33 -7.89
CA SER A 100 8.61 1.35 -8.89
C SER A 100 8.48 0.81 -10.32
N GLY A 101 9.08 -0.34 -10.63
CA GLY A 101 9.07 -0.92 -11.98
C GLY A 101 9.94 -0.15 -12.98
N VAL A 102 10.82 0.72 -12.49
CA VAL A 102 11.90 1.39 -13.23
C VAL A 102 13.16 0.55 -13.14
#